data_AF-A0A4Q5R158-F1
#
_entry.id   AF-A0A4Q5R158-F1
#
_cell.length_a   1.000
_cell.length_b   1.000
_cell.length_c   1.000
_cell.angle_alpha   90.00
_cell.angle_beta   90.00
_cell.angle_gamma   90.00
#
_symmetry.space_group_name_H-M   'P 1'
#
loop_
_entity.id
_entity.type
_entity.pdbx_description
1 polymer ?
#
loop_
_entity_poly.entity_id
_entity_poly.type
_entity_poly.pdbx_seq_one_letter_code
_entity_poly.pdbx_strand_id
1 'polypeptide(L)'
;LHGFWHDRTGTDGEFVHFFAPTIDEAGEREAFAAAMEHFKAHRSAHWYHYSAYERTAYRGLQKRHPSVCSEHDIADIFLPERCTDLYQVISRHTDWPLSSYGIKSIAKACGFDWTDVDPSGANSIQWFDDFARTGDPALRQRIIDYNRDDVIASARVRDALIELDEKGQVANLSSPHRVVRFGS
;
A
#
# COMPACT_ATOMS: atom_id res chain seq x y z
N LEU A 1 -9.80 -4.45 -5.79
CA LEU A 1 -9.40 -4.76 -4.40
C LEU A 1 -8.72 -3.52 -3.84
N HIS A 2 -9.10 -3.10 -2.64
CA HIS A 2 -8.46 -2.02 -1.89
C HIS A 2 -8.09 -2.56 -0.52
N GLY A 3 -6.83 -2.42 -0.11
CA GLY A 3 -6.33 -2.91 1.18
C GLY A 3 -5.81 -1.78 2.04
N PHE A 4 -6.01 -1.89 3.35
CA PHE A 4 -5.65 -0.92 4.36
C PHE A 4 -5.06 -1.63 5.58
N TRP A 5 -4.07 -1.01 6.20
CA TRP A 5 -3.52 -1.45 7.48
C TRP A 5 -3.71 -0.35 8.50
N HIS A 6 -4.32 -0.72 9.62
CA HIS A 6 -4.52 0.14 10.77
C HIS A 6 -3.60 -0.28 11.89
N ASP A 7 -2.75 0.63 12.36
CA ASP A 7 -2.01 0.36 13.58
C ASP A 7 -2.96 0.31 14.77
N ARG A 8 -2.80 -0.70 15.63
CA ARG A 8 -3.53 -0.82 16.88
C ARG A 8 -2.55 -0.74 18.02
N THR A 9 -2.85 0.07 19.03
CA THR A 9 -1.99 0.20 20.21
C THR A 9 -1.95 -1.13 20.99
N GLY A 10 -0.75 -1.72 21.10
CA GLY A 10 -0.53 -2.91 21.92
C GLY A 10 -0.90 -4.26 21.29
N THR A 11 -1.26 -4.31 20.01
CA THR A 11 -1.41 -5.55 19.22
C THR A 11 -0.72 -5.40 17.87
N ASP A 12 -0.62 -6.50 17.12
CA ASP A 12 -0.42 -6.38 15.67
C ASP A 12 -1.59 -5.55 15.09
N GLY A 13 -1.30 -4.76 14.05
CA GLY A 13 -2.31 -3.96 13.37
C GLY A 13 -3.39 -4.81 12.69
N GLU A 14 -4.39 -4.14 12.12
CA GLU A 14 -5.55 -4.77 11.49
C GLU A 14 -5.55 -4.52 9.99
N PHE A 15 -5.62 -5.62 9.23
CA PHE A 15 -5.81 -5.56 7.78
C PHE A 15 -7.31 -5.48 7.46
N VAL A 16 -7.70 -4.42 6.76
CA VAL A 16 -9.07 -4.20 6.24
C VAL A 16 -9.00 -4.15 4.73
N HIS A 17 -9.92 -4.84 4.05
CA HIS A 17 -9.94 -4.83 2.59
C HIS A 17 -11.35 -4.80 2.01
N PHE A 18 -11.45 -4.25 0.79
CA PHE A 18 -12.68 -4.22 0.00
C PHE A 18 -12.39 -4.86 -1.36
N PHE A 19 -12.89 -6.09 -1.54
CA PHE A 19 -12.76 -6.84 -2.79
C PHE A 19 -14.08 -6.70 -3.58
N ALA A 20 -14.00 -6.45 -4.89
CA ALA A 20 -15.18 -6.31 -5.75
C ALA A 20 -16.03 -7.58 -5.73
N PRO A 21 -17.34 -7.51 -5.42
CA PRO A 21 -18.18 -8.71 -5.35
C PRO A 21 -18.37 -9.39 -6.71
N THR A 22 -18.27 -8.61 -7.80
CA THR A 22 -18.37 -9.06 -9.19
C THR A 22 -17.23 -8.47 -10.03
N ILE A 23 -16.84 -9.15 -11.11
CA ILE A 23 -15.83 -8.67 -12.07
C ILE A 23 -16.54 -7.90 -13.19
N ASP A 24 -17.23 -6.83 -12.81
CA ASP A 24 -17.88 -5.90 -13.71
C ASP A 24 -17.82 -4.47 -13.13
N GLU A 25 -18.36 -3.52 -13.89
CA GLU A 25 -18.38 -2.11 -13.49
C GLU A 25 -19.12 -1.90 -12.16
N ALA A 26 -20.19 -2.66 -11.90
CA ALA A 26 -20.97 -2.53 -10.67
C ALA A 26 -20.17 -3.00 -9.44
N GLY A 27 -19.46 -4.12 -9.54
CA GLY A 27 -18.61 -4.63 -8.48
C GLY A 27 -17.40 -3.73 -8.21
N GLU A 28 -16.79 -3.17 -9.26
CA GLU A 28 -15.73 -2.18 -9.09
C GLU A 28 -16.23 -0.92 -8.38
N ARG A 29 -17.39 -0.40 -8.80
CA ARG A 29 -18.03 0.76 -8.17
C ARG A 29 -18.30 0.51 -6.68
N GLU A 30 -18.77 -0.68 -6.33
CA GLU A 30 -19.07 -1.06 -4.95
C GLU A 30 -17.80 -1.14 -4.09
N ALA A 31 -16.73 -1.80 -4.57
CA ALA A 31 -15.46 -1.86 -3.85
C ALA A 31 -14.84 -0.47 -3.67
N PHE A 32 -14.92 0.38 -4.69
CA PHE A 32 -14.45 1.76 -4.63
C PHE A 32 -15.27 2.59 -3.62
N ALA A 33 -16.60 2.46 -3.63
CA ALA A 33 -17.45 3.13 -2.66
C ALA A 33 -17.14 2.71 -1.23
N ALA A 34 -16.94 1.42 -0.97
CA ALA A 34 -16.56 0.93 0.34
C ALA A 34 -15.20 1.49 0.80
N ALA A 35 -14.22 1.58 -0.10
CA ALA A 35 -12.93 2.22 0.20
C ALA A 35 -13.09 3.72 0.53
N MET A 36 -13.93 4.45 -0.21
CA MET A 36 -14.20 5.87 0.06
C MET A 36 -14.93 6.08 1.40
N GLU A 37 -15.89 5.22 1.74
CA GLU A 37 -16.53 5.26 3.06
C GLU A 37 -15.54 4.95 4.18
N HIS A 38 -14.58 4.05 3.95
CA HIS A 38 -13.51 3.78 4.90
C HIS A 38 -12.62 5.01 5.16
N PHE A 39 -12.23 5.74 4.11
CA PHE A 39 -11.52 7.02 4.25
C PHE A 39 -12.35 8.08 5.01
N LYS A 40 -13.68 8.09 4.81
CA LYS A 40 -14.60 9.00 5.51
C LYS A 40 -14.80 8.62 6.98
N ALA A 41 -14.79 7.34 7.32
CA ALA A 41 -14.86 6.88 8.69
C ALA A 41 -13.59 7.22 9.49
N HIS A 42 -12.43 7.30 8.81
CA HIS A 42 -11.13 7.53 9.42
C HIS A 42 -10.53 8.89 9.01
N ARG A 43 -11.33 9.97 9.10
CA ARG A 43 -10.91 11.32 8.64
C ARG A 43 -9.69 11.87 9.39
N SER A 44 -9.49 11.45 10.64
CA SER A 44 -8.36 11.84 11.49
C SER A 44 -7.10 10.99 11.28
N ALA A 45 -7.16 9.90 10.50
CA ALA A 45 -6.00 9.08 10.21
C ALA A 45 -5.05 9.79 9.24
N HIS A 46 -3.76 9.55 9.41
CA HIS A 46 -2.73 9.89 8.44
C HIS A 46 -2.35 8.63 7.65
N TRP A 47 -2.52 8.68 6.34
CA TRP A 47 -2.32 7.54 5.44
C TRP A 47 -0.90 7.49 4.91
N TYR A 48 -0.44 6.28 4.59
CA TYR A 48 0.83 6.05 3.93
C TYR A 48 0.58 5.22 2.69
N HIS A 49 1.24 5.56 1.60
CA HIS A 49 1.24 4.75 0.39
C HIS A 49 2.64 4.71 -0.22
N TYR A 50 2.83 3.82 -1.19
CA TYR A 50 4.11 3.68 -1.87
C TYR A 50 3.96 3.98 -3.36
N SER A 51 4.53 5.12 -3.78
CA SER A 51 4.50 5.69 -5.14
C SER A 51 3.18 6.38 -5.54
N ALA A 52 3.31 7.33 -6.47
CA ALA A 52 2.22 8.11 -7.07
C ALA A 52 1.14 7.28 -7.81
N TYR A 53 1.35 5.97 -7.96
CA TYR A 53 0.38 5.06 -8.57
C TYR A 53 -0.99 5.14 -7.90
N GLU A 54 -1.05 5.07 -6.56
CA GLU A 54 -2.33 5.08 -5.81
C GLU A 54 -3.16 6.32 -6.11
N ARG A 55 -2.55 7.51 -6.07
CA ARG A 55 -3.24 8.76 -6.39
C ARG A 55 -3.79 8.76 -7.82
N THR A 56 -3.03 8.21 -8.77
CA THR A 56 -3.46 8.10 -10.17
C THR A 56 -4.62 7.10 -10.31
N ALA A 57 -4.53 5.94 -9.65
CA ALA A 57 -5.56 4.91 -9.68
C ALA A 57 -6.89 5.41 -9.10
N TYR A 58 -6.86 6.06 -7.93
CA TYR A 58 -8.06 6.62 -7.29
C TYR A 58 -8.71 7.75 -8.11
N ARG A 59 -7.92 8.61 -8.77
CA ARG A 59 -8.45 9.58 -9.75
C ARG A 59 -9.10 8.89 -10.95
N GLY A 60 -8.51 7.80 -11.44
CA GLY A 60 -9.09 7.01 -12.52
C GLY A 60 -10.41 6.33 -12.12
N LEU A 61 -10.52 5.82 -10.90
CA LEU A 61 -11.75 5.27 -10.33
C LEU A 61 -12.83 6.35 -10.21
N GLN A 62 -12.49 7.51 -9.65
CA GLN A 62 -13.43 8.62 -9.51
C GLN A 62 -13.98 9.08 -10.87
N LYS A 63 -13.13 9.19 -11.91
CA LYS A 63 -13.58 9.57 -13.25
C LYS A 63 -14.57 8.57 -13.87
N ARG A 64 -14.36 7.27 -13.60
CA ARG A 64 -15.25 6.20 -14.09
C ARG A 64 -16.54 6.11 -13.27
N HIS A 65 -16.45 6.40 -11.98
CA HIS A 65 -17.54 6.29 -11.01
C HIS A 65 -17.83 7.63 -10.31
N PRO A 66 -18.20 8.70 -11.05
CA PRO A 66 -18.34 10.05 -10.48
C PRO A 66 -19.47 10.17 -9.46
N SER A 67 -20.40 9.20 -9.40
CA SER A 67 -21.46 9.15 -8.40
C SER A 67 -20.99 8.70 -7.01
N VAL A 68 -19.77 8.15 -6.88
CA VAL A 68 -19.25 7.61 -5.61
C VAL A 68 -18.67 8.74 -4.73
N CYS A 69 -17.90 9.64 -5.33
CA CYS A 69 -17.29 10.77 -4.64
C CYS A 69 -16.90 11.89 -5.63
N SER A 70 -16.64 13.08 -5.10
CA SER A 70 -16.12 14.20 -5.88
C SER A 70 -14.62 14.05 -6.16
N GLU A 71 -14.10 14.80 -7.14
CA GLU A 71 -12.65 14.96 -7.34
C GLU A 71 -11.96 15.55 -6.11
N HIS A 72 -12.67 16.42 -5.37
CA HIS A 72 -12.18 17.04 -4.15
C HIS A 72 -12.00 16.01 -3.03
N ASP A 73 -12.92 15.06 -2.86
CA ASP A 73 -12.78 13.99 -1.87
C ASP A 73 -11.50 13.17 -2.09
N ILE A 74 -11.13 12.93 -3.36
CA ILE A 74 -9.88 12.25 -3.71
C ILE A 74 -8.68 13.16 -3.43
N ALA A 75 -8.74 14.43 -3.80
CA ALA A 75 -7.66 15.37 -3.53
C ALA A 75 -7.37 15.48 -2.02
N ASP A 76 -8.42 15.53 -1.21
CA ASP A 76 -8.37 15.64 0.25
C ASP A 76 -7.69 14.45 0.92
N ILE A 77 -7.85 13.23 0.38
CA ILE A 77 -7.16 12.04 0.89
C ILE A 77 -5.65 12.20 0.73
N PHE A 78 -5.19 12.72 -0.41
CA PHE A 78 -3.77 12.82 -0.77
C PHE A 78 -3.14 14.18 -0.45
N LEU A 79 -3.74 14.97 0.45
CA LEU A 79 -3.12 16.17 0.98
C LEU A 79 -1.89 15.80 1.84
N PRO A 80 -0.77 16.55 1.77
CA PRO A 80 0.45 16.24 2.53
C PRO A 80 0.24 16.06 4.04
N GLU A 81 -0.70 16.79 4.64
CA GLU A 81 -1.05 16.70 6.05
C GLU A 81 -1.87 15.44 6.41
N ARG A 82 -2.45 14.77 5.40
CA ARG A 82 -3.29 13.57 5.57
C ARG A 82 -2.69 12.30 4.98
N CYS A 83 -1.72 12.41 4.08
CA CYS A 83 -1.15 11.26 3.41
C CYS A 83 0.30 11.49 2.97
N THR A 84 1.15 10.52 3.25
CA THR A 84 2.57 10.51 2.91
C THR A 84 2.88 9.47 1.83
N ASP A 85 3.54 9.90 0.74
CA ASP A 85 4.15 9.01 -0.24
C ASP A 85 5.54 8.58 0.25
N LEU A 86 5.66 7.34 0.73
CA LEU A 86 6.90 6.79 1.27
C LEU A 86 8.02 6.78 0.23
N TYR A 87 7.69 6.59 -1.07
CA TYR A 87 8.70 6.60 -2.12
C TYR A 87 9.33 7.99 -2.28
N GLN A 88 8.54 9.07 -2.14
CA GLN A 88 9.07 10.43 -2.18
C GLN A 88 10.00 10.71 -1.00
N VAL A 89 9.65 10.21 0.19
CA VAL A 89 10.52 10.34 1.38
C VAL A 89 11.84 9.63 1.14
N ILE A 90 11.79 8.37 0.71
CA ILE A 90 12.97 7.54 0.47
C ILE A 90 13.86 8.16 -0.61
N SER A 91 13.31 8.40 -1.80
CA SER A 91 14.09 8.83 -2.96
C SER A 91 14.71 10.21 -2.83
N ARG A 92 14.18 11.07 -1.96
CA ARG A 92 14.68 12.45 -1.79
C ARG A 92 15.54 12.66 -0.55
N HIS A 93 15.29 11.88 0.51
CA HIS A 93 15.88 12.16 1.83
C HIS A 93 16.77 11.03 2.34
N THR A 94 16.88 9.93 1.61
CA THR A 94 17.69 8.78 2.02
C THR A 94 18.50 8.20 0.87
N ASP A 95 19.63 7.57 1.20
CA ASP A 95 20.42 6.75 0.27
C ASP A 95 20.52 5.33 0.81
N TRP A 96 19.88 4.41 0.10
CA TRP A 96 19.86 2.98 0.39
C TRP A 96 20.84 2.26 -0.54
N PRO A 97 21.66 1.33 -0.02
CA PRO A 97 22.63 0.55 -0.80
C PRO A 97 21.93 -0.57 -1.60
N LEU A 98 20.98 -0.19 -2.46
CA LEU A 98 20.12 -1.09 -3.23
C LEU A 98 20.12 -0.66 -4.71
N SER A 99 20.00 -1.64 -5.60
CA SER A 99 19.91 -1.39 -7.05
C SER A 99 18.55 -0.85 -7.50
N SER A 100 17.54 -0.89 -6.64
CA SER A 100 16.18 -0.43 -6.91
C SER A 100 15.51 0.05 -5.63
N TYR A 101 14.77 1.14 -5.72
CA TYR A 101 13.94 1.69 -4.64
C TYR A 101 12.46 1.32 -4.87
N GLY A 102 12.19 0.15 -5.47
CA GLY A 102 10.84 -0.41 -5.46
C GLY A 102 10.49 -0.90 -4.05
N ILE A 103 9.19 -0.94 -3.74
CA ILE A 103 8.69 -1.37 -2.41
C ILE A 103 9.28 -2.71 -1.97
N LYS A 104 9.40 -3.70 -2.87
CA LYS A 104 9.97 -5.01 -2.56
C LYS A 104 11.41 -4.95 -2.12
N SER A 105 12.23 -4.17 -2.80
CA SER A 105 13.65 -4.02 -2.48
C SER A 105 13.81 -3.35 -1.11
N ILE A 106 13.08 -2.26 -0.86
CA ILE A 106 13.17 -1.52 0.39
C ILE A 106 12.61 -2.33 1.55
N ALA A 107 11.42 -2.93 1.42
CA ALA A 107 10.83 -3.70 2.50
C ALA A 107 11.68 -4.92 2.89
N LYS A 108 12.26 -5.64 1.90
CA LYS A 108 13.25 -6.72 2.17
C LYS A 108 14.48 -6.20 2.90
N ALA A 109 14.97 -5.02 2.54
CA ALA A 109 16.07 -4.38 3.26
C ALA A 109 15.68 -4.01 4.70
N CYS A 110 14.39 -3.75 4.97
CA CYS A 110 13.83 -3.51 6.30
C CYS A 110 13.45 -4.80 7.07
N GLY A 111 13.80 -5.97 6.54
CA GLY A 111 13.53 -7.28 7.14
C GLY A 111 12.11 -7.80 6.96
N PHE A 112 11.37 -7.35 5.94
CA PHE A 112 10.07 -7.91 5.58
C PHE A 112 10.22 -9.01 4.52
N ASP A 113 9.55 -10.14 4.76
CA ASP A 113 9.42 -11.22 3.80
C ASP A 113 7.94 -11.51 3.53
N TRP A 114 7.59 -11.59 2.25
CA TRP A 114 6.26 -11.99 1.80
C TRP A 114 6.05 -13.48 2.06
N THR A 115 4.82 -13.85 2.37
CA THR A 115 4.45 -15.24 2.67
C THR A 115 4.36 -16.12 1.42
N ASP A 116 4.02 -15.53 0.27
CA ASP A 116 3.96 -16.25 -1.02
C ASP A 116 5.37 -16.61 -1.51
N VAL A 117 5.49 -17.79 -2.11
CA VAL A 117 6.76 -18.34 -2.63
C VAL A 117 7.27 -17.61 -3.88
N ASP A 118 6.39 -16.96 -4.63
CA ASP A 118 6.75 -16.13 -5.79
C ASP A 118 5.93 -14.83 -5.82
N PRO A 119 6.19 -13.92 -4.87
CA PRO A 119 5.45 -12.68 -4.72
C PRO A 119 5.92 -11.72 -5.81
N SER A 120 5.16 -11.63 -6.90
CA SER A 120 5.46 -10.79 -8.07
C SER A 120 4.20 -10.02 -8.49
N GLY A 121 4.38 -8.76 -8.88
CA GLY A 121 3.24 -7.95 -9.38
C GLY A 121 2.73 -8.45 -10.73
N ALA A 122 3.56 -9.17 -11.50
CA ALA A 122 3.13 -9.83 -12.72
C ALA A 122 2.29 -11.08 -12.41
N ASN A 123 2.66 -11.83 -11.37
CA ASN A 123 1.92 -13.02 -10.96
C ASN A 123 0.52 -12.65 -10.43
N SER A 124 0.39 -11.55 -9.70
CA SER A 124 -0.92 -11.12 -9.20
C SER A 124 -1.91 -10.73 -10.30
N ILE A 125 -1.41 -10.22 -11.44
CA ILE A 125 -2.23 -10.00 -12.65
C ILE A 125 -2.75 -11.33 -13.18
N GLN A 126 -1.86 -12.32 -13.34
CA GLN A 126 -2.26 -13.65 -13.81
C GLN A 126 -3.27 -14.32 -12.87
N TRP A 127 -3.05 -14.25 -11.55
CA TRP A 127 -4.00 -14.79 -10.57
C TRP A 127 -5.36 -14.11 -10.67
N PHE A 128 -5.40 -12.81 -10.90
CA PHE A 128 -6.63 -12.07 -11.09
C PHE A 128 -7.35 -12.46 -12.39
N ASP A 129 -6.63 -12.57 -13.51
CA ASP A 129 -7.20 -13.00 -14.78
C ASP A 129 -7.78 -14.43 -14.69
N ASP A 130 -7.07 -15.33 -14.02
CA ASP A 130 -7.53 -16.69 -13.77
C ASP A 130 -8.75 -16.70 -12.83
N PHE A 131 -8.75 -15.87 -11.79
CA PHE A 131 -9.91 -15.70 -10.90
C PHE A 131 -11.12 -15.17 -11.67
N ALA A 132 -10.94 -14.15 -12.51
CA ALA A 132 -12.02 -13.55 -13.29
C ALA A 132 -12.67 -14.57 -14.26
N ARG A 133 -11.88 -15.49 -14.79
CA ARG A 133 -12.34 -16.56 -15.69
C ARG A 133 -13.01 -17.73 -14.95
N THR A 134 -12.52 -18.09 -13.77
CA THR A 134 -12.90 -19.34 -13.09
C THR A 134 -13.81 -19.14 -11.88
N GLY A 135 -13.80 -17.96 -11.27
CA GLY A 135 -14.43 -17.69 -9.98
C GLY A 135 -13.80 -18.43 -8.80
N ASP A 136 -12.59 -18.99 -8.95
CA ASP A 136 -11.97 -19.84 -7.94
C ASP A 136 -11.73 -19.08 -6.61
N PRO A 137 -12.38 -19.48 -5.50
CA PRO A 137 -12.19 -18.83 -4.21
C PRO A 137 -10.75 -18.91 -3.68
N ALA A 138 -9.96 -19.92 -4.08
CA ALA A 138 -8.56 -20.04 -3.69
C ALA A 138 -7.70 -18.94 -4.33
N LEU A 139 -7.94 -18.63 -5.61
CA LEU A 139 -7.27 -17.51 -6.29
C LEU A 139 -7.65 -16.17 -5.66
N ARG A 140 -8.95 -15.99 -5.34
CA ARG A 140 -9.41 -14.79 -4.61
C ARG A 140 -8.68 -14.61 -3.29
N GLN A 141 -8.59 -15.68 -2.48
CA GLN A 141 -7.91 -15.63 -1.19
C GLN A 141 -6.43 -15.30 -1.37
N ARG A 142 -5.75 -15.93 -2.35
CA ARG A 142 -4.35 -15.64 -2.65
C ARG A 142 -4.09 -14.18 -3.04
N ILE A 143 -4.99 -13.57 -3.82
CA ILE A 143 -4.90 -12.14 -4.18
C ILE A 143 -5.06 -11.25 -2.94
N ILE A 144 -5.98 -11.61 -2.03
CA ILE A 144 -6.19 -10.89 -0.77
C ILE A 144 -4.96 -11.01 0.13
N ASP A 145 -4.40 -12.20 0.28
CA ASP A 145 -3.21 -12.44 1.10
C ASP A 145 -1.98 -11.70 0.54
N TYR A 146 -1.79 -11.73 -0.77
CA TYR A 146 -0.73 -10.96 -1.43
C TYR A 146 -0.90 -9.44 -1.20
N ASN A 147 -2.13 -8.93 -1.30
CA ASN A 147 -2.41 -7.52 -1.02
C ASN A 147 -2.19 -7.17 0.45
N ARG A 148 -2.55 -8.06 1.37
CA ARG A 148 -2.27 -7.92 2.80
C ARG A 148 -0.78 -7.75 3.05
N ASP A 149 0.05 -8.62 2.46
CA ASP A 149 1.50 -8.53 2.59
C ASP A 149 2.05 -7.23 1.99
N ASP A 150 1.57 -6.76 0.83
CA ASP A 150 2.00 -5.49 0.23
C ASP A 150 1.68 -4.27 1.13
N VAL A 151 0.54 -4.27 1.81
CA VAL A 151 0.18 -3.19 2.74
C VAL A 151 1.03 -3.26 4.02
N ILE A 152 1.25 -4.46 4.58
CA ILE A 152 2.12 -4.64 5.75
C ILE A 152 3.57 -4.27 5.41
N ALA A 153 4.05 -4.63 4.22
CA ALA A 153 5.37 -4.23 3.73
C ALA A 153 5.51 -2.72 3.73
N SER A 154 4.49 -1.99 3.26
CA SER A 154 4.47 -0.53 3.27
C SER A 154 4.50 0.05 4.69
N ALA A 155 3.74 -0.54 5.63
CA ALA A 155 3.78 -0.17 7.05
C ALA A 155 5.17 -0.42 7.67
N ARG A 156 5.80 -1.56 7.35
CA ARG A 156 7.16 -1.88 7.80
C ARG A 156 8.20 -0.90 7.29
N VAL A 157 8.06 -0.43 6.05
CA VAL A 157 8.93 0.61 5.47
C VAL A 157 8.72 1.95 6.19
N ARG A 158 7.48 2.34 6.47
CA ARG A 158 7.19 3.53 7.28
C ARG A 158 7.88 3.44 8.64
N ASP A 159 7.73 2.33 9.35
CA ASP A 159 8.31 2.14 10.69
C ASP A 159 9.84 2.24 10.65
N ALA A 160 10.46 1.68 9.61
CA ALA A 160 11.89 1.81 9.39
C ALA A 160 12.32 3.27 9.14
N LEU A 161 11.54 4.06 8.40
CA LEU A 161 11.85 5.49 8.21
C LEU A 161 11.69 6.30 9.50
N ILE A 162 10.70 5.99 10.32
CA ILE A 162 10.54 6.60 11.66
C ILE A 162 11.73 6.22 12.53
N GLU A 163 12.14 4.95 12.55
CA GLU A 163 13.30 4.50 13.30
C GLU A 163 14.59 5.20 12.82
N LEU A 164 14.75 5.36 11.51
CA LEU A 164 15.88 6.09 10.93
C LEU A 164 15.88 7.55 11.34
N ASP A 165 14.71 8.21 11.40
CA ASP A 165 14.55 9.59 11.85
C ASP A 165 14.94 9.76 13.31
N GLU A 166 14.46 8.87 14.18
CA GLU A 166 14.66 8.94 15.64
C GLU A 166 16.06 8.49 16.07
N LYS A 167 16.62 7.44 15.45
CA LYS A 167 17.83 6.74 15.92
C LYS A 167 19.03 6.89 14.99
N GLY A 168 18.83 7.45 13.80
CA GLY A 168 19.88 7.55 12.77
C GLY A 168 20.30 6.23 12.15
N GLN A 169 19.57 5.14 12.42
CA GLN A 169 19.81 3.80 11.87
C GLN A 169 18.51 2.99 11.90
N VAL A 170 18.41 1.99 11.03
CA VAL A 170 17.32 1.00 11.03
C VAL A 170 17.86 -0.31 11.59
N ALA A 171 17.28 -0.83 12.66
CA ALA A 171 17.87 -1.92 13.45
C ALA A 171 17.96 -3.25 12.69
N ASN A 172 17.03 -3.50 11.75
CA ASN A 172 16.93 -4.75 10.99
C ASN A 172 17.36 -4.57 9.52
N LEU A 173 18.39 -3.76 9.25
CA LEU A 173 18.94 -3.67 7.91
C LEU A 173 19.62 -4.97 7.51
N SER A 174 19.10 -5.60 6.46
CA SER A 174 19.65 -6.85 5.90
C SER A 174 21.04 -6.69 5.27
N SER A 175 21.55 -5.46 5.15
CA SER A 175 22.84 -5.10 4.54
C SER A 175 23.82 -4.54 5.58
N PRO A 176 25.13 -4.87 5.50
CA PRO A 176 26.15 -4.29 6.40
C PRO A 176 26.40 -2.80 6.15
N HIS A 177 25.87 -2.23 5.05
CA HIS A 177 26.00 -0.82 4.72
C HIS A 177 24.86 0.01 5.35
N ARG A 178 25.22 1.10 6.02
CA ARG A 178 24.26 2.02 6.67
C ARG A 178 23.46 2.80 5.62
N VAL A 179 22.18 2.98 5.88
CA VAL A 179 21.34 3.95 5.16
C VAL A 179 21.79 5.36 5.57
N VAL A 180 22.02 6.24 4.58
CA VAL A 180 22.41 7.63 4.82
C VAL A 180 21.17 8.50 4.69
N ARG A 181 21.02 9.50 5.57
CA ARG A 181 19.99 10.53 5.46
C ARG A 181 20.60 11.81 4.91
N PHE A 182 19.92 12.43 3.95
CA PHE A 182 20.29 13.77 3.48
C PHE A 182 19.68 14.82 4.42
N GLY A 183 20.45 15.87 4.73
CA GLY A 183 19.95 17.00 5.53
C GLY A 183 18.79 17.72 4.85
N SER A 184 17.90 18.29 5.67
CA SER A 184 16.86 19.23 5.24
C SER A 184 17.45 20.60 4.89
#